data_AF-A0A7Z0BJG9-F1
#
_entry.id   AF-A0A7Z0BJG9-F1
#
_cell.length_a   1.000
_cell.length_b   1.000
_cell.length_c   1.000
_cell.angle_alpha   90.00
_cell.angle_beta   90.00
_cell.angle_gamma   90.00
#
_symmetry.space_group_name_H-M   'P 1'
#
loop_
_entity.id
_entity.type
_entity.pdbx_description
1 polymer ?
#
loop_
_entity_poly.entity_id
_entity_poly.type
_entity_poly.pdbx_seq_one_letter_code
_entity_poly.pdbx_strand_id
1 'polypeptide(L)'
;MRRTRQDNADIVDAIEAVDWNSLPGPADYYRPTAAREGLHNLARARGHTEAASAASHLAGGGIIHDHSGTVFPAAVLATPLLLQIAEERTGAAQTAALELVEDTLNFRPWPGFVRTQRGVRLCCAITDHIHAPAPNLYQLGHEGHSLLTTAREHWRVDIEETWVESTDTLVFGTVAGTLTEFPQAAELHTGRGVTHVSIMAVEYPATDEHAQVCVRLVGLELAGLHTGATLYSAFCGEYGTQPSDL
;
A
#
# COMPACT_ATOMS: atom_id res chain seq x y z
N MET A 1 28.77 14.85 -0.53
CA MET A 1 28.82 14.36 -1.93
C MET A 1 29.10 12.85 -2.09
N ARG A 2 29.38 12.10 -1.01
CA ARG A 2 29.62 10.63 -1.05
C ARG A 2 28.35 9.79 -0.77
N ARG A 3 27.28 10.41 -0.24
CA ARG A 3 26.01 9.79 0.17
C ARG A 3 25.13 9.45 -1.04
N THR A 4 24.83 10.43 -1.88
CA THR A 4 23.99 10.27 -3.09
C THR A 4 24.46 9.24 -4.11
N ARG A 5 25.75 8.84 -4.14
CA ARG A 5 26.22 7.78 -5.05
C ARG A 5 26.07 6.38 -4.46
N GLN A 6 26.07 6.26 -3.14
CA GLN A 6 25.82 5.02 -2.42
C GLN A 6 24.31 4.75 -2.39
N ASP A 7 23.51 5.78 -2.08
CA ASP A 7 22.04 5.69 -2.04
C ASP A 7 21.46 5.26 -3.42
N ASN A 8 21.97 5.85 -4.52
CA ASN A 8 21.60 5.43 -5.89
C ASN A 8 22.12 4.03 -6.29
N ALA A 9 23.15 3.48 -5.64
CA ALA A 9 23.58 2.10 -5.88
C ALA A 9 22.65 1.13 -5.14
N ASP A 10 22.29 1.47 -3.91
CA ASP A 10 21.44 0.68 -3.04
C ASP A 10 20.02 0.51 -3.62
N ILE A 11 19.44 1.55 -4.24
CA ILE A 11 18.12 1.45 -4.88
C ILE A 11 18.12 0.60 -6.15
N VAL A 12 19.23 0.62 -6.91
CA VAL A 12 19.37 -0.16 -8.15
C VAL A 12 19.52 -1.64 -7.81
N ASP A 13 20.32 -1.94 -6.79
CA ASP A 13 20.47 -3.30 -6.30
C ASP A 13 19.13 -3.83 -5.76
N ALA A 14 18.33 -2.98 -5.10
CA ALA A 14 16.99 -3.34 -4.64
C ALA A 14 16.02 -3.64 -5.80
N ILE A 15 16.07 -2.86 -6.90
CA ILE A 15 15.26 -3.12 -8.11
C ILE A 15 15.63 -4.46 -8.74
N GLU A 16 16.93 -4.76 -8.85
CA GLU A 16 17.44 -6.00 -9.45
C GLU A 16 17.25 -7.23 -8.55
N ALA A 17 17.10 -7.04 -7.24
CA ALA A 17 16.80 -8.12 -6.29
C ALA A 17 15.38 -8.69 -6.44
N VAL A 18 14.45 -7.95 -7.06
CA VAL A 18 13.07 -8.41 -7.29
C VAL A 18 13.02 -9.29 -8.52
N ASP A 19 12.53 -10.53 -8.36
CA ASP A 19 12.21 -11.40 -9.50
C ASP A 19 10.87 -11.00 -10.11
N TRP A 20 10.89 -9.95 -10.94
CA TRP A 20 9.70 -9.42 -11.62
C TRP A 20 8.98 -10.47 -12.48
N ASN A 21 9.67 -11.48 -13.01
CA ASN A 21 9.05 -12.51 -13.85
C ASN A 21 8.23 -13.51 -13.04
N SER A 22 8.51 -13.65 -11.74
CA SER A 22 7.74 -14.51 -10.84
C SER A 22 6.42 -13.89 -10.38
N LEU A 23 6.23 -12.58 -10.59
CA LEU A 23 5.06 -11.87 -10.11
C LEU A 23 3.83 -12.20 -10.96
N PRO A 24 2.67 -12.42 -10.33
CA PRO A 24 1.45 -12.71 -11.07
C PRO A 24 0.97 -11.45 -11.80
N GLY A 25 0.43 -11.64 -13.00
CA GLY A 25 -0.21 -10.59 -13.76
C GLY A 25 -0.89 -11.11 -15.03
N PRO A 26 -1.76 -10.30 -15.66
CA PRO A 26 -2.36 -10.63 -16.95
C PRO A 26 -1.28 -10.75 -18.04
N ALA A 27 -1.17 -11.92 -18.68
CA ALA A 27 -0.07 -12.26 -19.59
C ALA A 27 0.13 -11.27 -20.76
N ASP A 28 -0.96 -10.70 -21.29
CA ASP A 28 -0.90 -9.77 -22.44
C ASP A 28 -0.61 -8.31 -22.05
N TYR A 29 -0.66 -7.99 -20.76
CA TYR A 29 -0.59 -6.61 -20.26
C TYR A 29 0.55 -6.39 -19.27
N TYR A 30 0.75 -7.30 -18.33
CA TYR A 30 1.86 -7.19 -17.39
C TYR A 30 3.19 -7.50 -18.09
N ARG A 31 4.11 -6.54 -18.03
CA ARG A 31 5.43 -6.60 -18.67
C ARG A 31 6.51 -6.49 -17.59
N PRO A 32 7.05 -7.61 -17.09
CA PRO A 32 8.09 -7.61 -16.05
C PRO A 32 9.31 -6.75 -16.39
N THR A 33 9.72 -6.78 -17.67
CA THR A 33 10.85 -5.96 -18.16
C THR A 33 10.55 -4.47 -18.06
N ALA A 34 9.31 -4.04 -18.34
CA ALA A 34 8.90 -2.65 -18.24
C ALA A 34 8.89 -2.17 -16.77
N ALA A 35 8.53 -3.04 -15.82
CA ALA A 35 8.63 -2.74 -14.39
C ALA A 35 10.09 -2.47 -13.98
N ARG A 36 10.98 -3.43 -14.28
CA ARG A 36 12.41 -3.34 -13.94
C ARG A 36 13.10 -2.16 -14.61
N GLU A 37 12.97 -2.04 -15.93
CA GLU A 37 13.65 -0.99 -16.72
C GLU A 37 13.06 0.39 -16.44
N GLY A 38 11.74 0.48 -16.25
CA GLY A 38 11.06 1.72 -15.87
C GLY A 38 11.59 2.27 -14.54
N LEU A 39 11.66 1.45 -13.49
CA LEU A 39 12.21 1.85 -12.19
C LEU A 39 13.68 2.23 -12.30
N HIS A 40 14.48 1.43 -13.01
CA HIS A 40 15.91 1.69 -13.21
C HIS A 40 16.17 3.03 -13.94
N ASN A 41 15.37 3.31 -14.96
CA ASN A 41 15.46 4.54 -15.74
C ASN A 41 14.97 5.74 -14.94
N LEU A 42 13.88 5.59 -14.18
CA LEU A 42 13.35 6.65 -13.32
C LEU A 42 14.36 7.04 -12.23
N ALA A 43 14.98 6.05 -11.58
CA ALA A 43 16.03 6.27 -10.59
C ALA A 43 17.26 7.00 -11.17
N ARG A 44 17.49 6.93 -12.48
CA ARG A 44 18.63 7.60 -13.16
C ARG A 44 18.27 8.89 -13.89
N ALA A 45 16.99 9.17 -14.06
CA ALA A 45 16.51 10.29 -14.88
C ALA A 45 17.09 11.63 -14.39
N ARG A 46 17.63 12.40 -15.34
CA ARG A 46 18.27 13.71 -15.13
C ARG A 46 17.40 14.87 -15.58
N GLY A 47 16.26 14.60 -16.22
CA GLY A 47 15.36 15.61 -16.72
C GLY A 47 13.98 15.06 -17.06
N HIS A 48 13.09 15.98 -17.45
CA HIS A 48 11.67 15.72 -17.67
C HIS A 48 11.39 14.61 -18.69
N THR A 49 12.06 14.63 -19.85
CA THR A 49 11.82 13.62 -20.89
C THR A 49 12.21 12.22 -20.46
N GLU A 50 13.32 12.07 -19.72
CA GLU A 50 13.77 10.76 -19.22
C GLU A 50 12.82 10.25 -18.13
N ALA A 51 12.40 11.12 -17.21
CA ALA A 51 11.44 10.77 -16.15
C ALA A 51 10.08 10.38 -16.75
N ALA A 52 9.56 11.17 -17.68
CA ALA A 52 8.29 10.89 -18.35
C ALA A 52 8.36 9.58 -19.15
N SER A 53 9.44 9.33 -19.88
CA SER A 53 9.61 8.07 -20.61
C SER A 53 9.69 6.87 -19.68
N ALA A 54 10.38 6.99 -18.55
CA ALA A 54 10.43 5.93 -17.53
C ALA A 54 9.05 5.68 -16.91
N ALA A 55 8.32 6.75 -16.58
CA ALA A 55 6.97 6.66 -16.05
C ALA A 55 6.01 6.01 -17.05
N SER A 56 6.07 6.35 -18.34
CA SER A 56 5.26 5.70 -19.37
C SER A 56 5.53 4.21 -19.50
N HIS A 57 6.77 3.74 -19.28
CA HIS A 57 7.05 2.30 -19.25
C HIS A 57 6.37 1.61 -18.05
N LEU A 58 6.42 2.24 -16.88
CA LEU A 58 5.74 1.74 -15.67
C LEU A 58 4.22 1.77 -15.84
N ALA A 59 3.70 2.82 -16.47
CA ALA A 59 2.29 3.07 -16.68
C ALA A 59 1.66 2.23 -17.80
N GLY A 60 2.44 1.82 -18.80
CA GLY A 60 1.97 1.07 -19.97
C GLY A 60 2.05 -0.45 -19.83
N GLY A 61 2.18 -0.99 -18.63
CA GLY A 61 2.29 -2.44 -18.43
C GLY A 61 3.24 -2.87 -17.30
N GLY A 62 4.05 -1.97 -16.75
CA GLY A 62 5.03 -2.32 -15.71
C GLY A 62 4.39 -2.58 -14.36
N ILE A 63 3.62 -1.63 -13.83
CA ILE A 63 2.97 -1.74 -12.51
C ILE A 63 1.49 -1.39 -12.56
N ILE A 64 1.12 -0.60 -13.55
CA ILE A 64 -0.25 -0.25 -13.92
C ILE A 64 -0.40 -0.36 -15.44
N HIS A 65 -1.64 -0.26 -15.90
CA HIS A 65 -1.99 -0.01 -17.30
C HIS A 65 -2.94 1.18 -17.34
N ASP A 66 -2.37 2.36 -17.58
CA ASP A 66 -3.02 3.68 -17.53
C ASP A 66 -4.26 3.76 -18.43
N HIS A 67 -4.17 3.22 -19.63
CA HIS A 67 -5.26 3.25 -20.59
C HIS A 67 -6.50 2.50 -20.09
N SER A 68 -6.31 1.49 -19.24
CA SER A 68 -7.43 0.75 -18.62
C SER A 68 -7.75 1.20 -17.20
N GLY A 69 -6.95 2.12 -16.62
CA GLY A 69 -7.08 2.51 -15.22
C GLY A 69 -6.91 1.33 -14.26
N THR A 70 -5.96 0.42 -14.57
CA THR A 70 -5.78 -0.82 -13.79
C THR A 70 -4.42 -0.93 -13.13
N VAL A 71 -4.38 -1.47 -11.90
CA VAL A 71 -3.15 -1.77 -11.16
C VAL A 71 -2.85 -3.28 -11.14
N PHE A 72 -1.56 -3.63 -11.18
CA PHE A 72 -1.06 -5.00 -11.12
C PHE A 72 -0.43 -5.33 -9.77
N PRO A 73 -0.32 -6.63 -9.41
CA PRO A 73 0.37 -7.05 -8.19
C PRO A 73 1.81 -6.53 -8.06
N ALA A 74 2.49 -6.29 -9.18
CA ALA A 74 3.84 -5.72 -9.21
C ALA A 74 3.93 -4.33 -8.56
N ALA A 75 2.83 -3.56 -8.52
CA ALA A 75 2.80 -2.26 -7.86
C ALA A 75 3.19 -2.36 -6.38
N VAL A 76 2.77 -3.42 -5.68
CA VAL A 76 3.08 -3.60 -4.25
C VAL A 76 4.59 -3.58 -4.00
N LEU A 77 5.38 -4.30 -4.82
CA LEU A 77 6.84 -4.32 -4.67
C LEU A 77 7.52 -3.07 -5.25
N ALA A 78 6.88 -2.41 -6.22
CA ALA A 78 7.40 -1.17 -6.79
C ALA A 78 7.20 0.04 -5.86
N THR A 79 6.13 0.08 -5.06
CA THR A 79 5.83 1.21 -4.15
C THR A 79 7.01 1.60 -3.27
N PRO A 80 7.63 0.71 -2.46
CA PRO A 80 8.75 1.12 -1.62
C PRO A 80 9.94 1.67 -2.44
N LEU A 81 10.16 1.16 -3.66
CA LEU A 81 11.21 1.64 -4.56
C LEU A 81 10.87 3.03 -5.12
N LEU A 82 9.61 3.27 -5.50
CA LEU A 82 9.14 4.58 -5.95
C LEU A 82 9.21 5.62 -4.82
N LEU A 83 8.84 5.25 -3.60
CA LEU A 83 8.97 6.14 -2.43
C LEU A 83 10.43 6.50 -2.19
N GLN A 84 11.35 5.53 -2.25
CA GLN A 84 12.78 5.79 -2.14
C GLN A 84 13.30 6.70 -3.28
N ILE A 85 12.87 6.49 -4.54
CA ILE A 85 13.17 7.39 -5.66
C ILE A 85 12.67 8.81 -5.33
N ALA A 86 11.45 8.95 -4.82
CA ALA A 86 10.87 10.25 -4.51
C ALA A 86 11.65 10.98 -3.41
N GLU A 87 12.23 10.27 -2.45
CA GLU A 87 13.06 10.86 -1.39
C GLU A 87 14.48 11.23 -1.87
N GLU A 88 15.10 10.38 -2.69
CA GLU A 88 16.48 10.58 -3.14
C GLU A 88 16.62 11.52 -4.33
N ARG A 89 15.54 11.70 -5.10
CA ARG A 89 15.51 12.52 -6.31
C ARG A 89 14.75 13.81 -6.09
N THR A 90 14.91 14.74 -7.02
CA THR A 90 14.24 16.04 -7.01
C THR A 90 13.70 16.36 -8.39
N GLY A 91 12.67 17.20 -8.47
CA GLY A 91 12.08 17.62 -9.76
C GLY A 91 11.37 16.46 -10.45
N ALA A 92 11.50 16.36 -11.78
CA ALA A 92 10.66 15.47 -12.60
C ALA A 92 10.63 14.00 -12.16
N ALA A 93 11.75 13.44 -11.69
CA ALA A 93 11.80 12.05 -11.25
C ALA A 93 11.05 11.83 -9.92
N GLN A 94 11.11 12.80 -9.01
CA GLN A 94 10.37 12.78 -7.75
C GLN A 94 8.86 12.90 -8.02
N THR A 95 8.47 13.88 -8.82
CA THR A 95 7.06 14.08 -9.21
C THR A 95 6.49 12.83 -9.86
N ALA A 96 7.16 12.29 -10.88
CA ALA A 96 6.69 11.07 -11.55
C ALA A 96 6.61 9.85 -10.63
N ALA A 97 7.53 9.72 -9.65
CA ALA A 97 7.47 8.63 -8.69
C ALA A 97 6.25 8.75 -7.76
N LEU A 98 5.94 9.95 -7.27
CA LEU A 98 4.77 10.19 -6.42
C LEU A 98 3.45 10.01 -7.19
N GLU A 99 3.37 10.54 -8.42
CA GLU A 99 2.21 10.37 -9.31
C GLU A 99 1.94 8.89 -9.59
N LEU A 100 2.98 8.09 -9.86
CA LEU A 100 2.81 6.64 -10.07
C LEU A 100 2.30 5.92 -8.82
N VAL A 101 2.71 6.31 -7.62
CA VAL A 101 2.17 5.74 -6.37
C VAL A 101 0.70 6.14 -6.21
N GLU A 102 0.36 7.40 -6.50
CA GLU A 102 -1.02 7.89 -6.44
C GLU A 102 -1.92 7.14 -7.43
N ASP A 103 -1.47 6.95 -8.67
CA ASP A 103 -2.19 6.16 -9.68
C ASP A 103 -2.43 4.73 -9.22
N THR A 104 -1.46 4.10 -8.55
CA THR A 104 -1.63 2.72 -8.04
C THR A 104 -2.70 2.60 -6.96
N LEU A 105 -2.99 3.67 -6.23
CA LEU A 105 -4.09 3.73 -5.26
C LEU A 105 -5.43 4.05 -5.93
N ASN A 106 -5.42 4.91 -6.94
CA ASN A 106 -6.64 5.36 -7.63
C ASN A 106 -7.15 4.39 -8.69
N PHE A 107 -6.29 3.50 -9.19
CA PHE A 107 -6.66 2.52 -10.21
C PHE A 107 -7.27 1.25 -9.61
N ARG A 108 -8.13 0.60 -10.40
CA ARG A 108 -8.77 -0.65 -9.99
C ARG A 108 -7.81 -1.83 -10.20
N PRO A 109 -7.72 -2.80 -9.28
CA PRO A 109 -6.92 -3.98 -9.56
C PRO A 109 -7.43 -4.72 -10.80
N TRP A 110 -6.52 -5.31 -11.58
CA TRP A 110 -6.93 -6.15 -12.70
C TRP A 110 -7.80 -7.32 -12.22
N PRO A 111 -8.91 -7.67 -12.92
CA PRO A 111 -9.77 -8.79 -12.52
C PRO A 111 -9.01 -10.11 -12.32
N GLY A 112 -9.17 -10.72 -11.15
CA GLY A 112 -8.44 -11.95 -10.78
C GLY A 112 -7.07 -11.71 -10.10
N PHE A 113 -6.60 -10.46 -10.05
CA PHE A 113 -5.34 -10.07 -9.38
C PHE A 113 -5.58 -9.00 -8.30
N VAL A 114 -6.71 -9.08 -7.60
CA VAL A 114 -7.15 -8.09 -6.60
C VAL A 114 -6.39 -8.16 -5.27
N ARG A 115 -5.65 -9.24 -5.04
CA ARG A 115 -4.98 -9.54 -3.77
C ARG A 115 -3.54 -10.00 -4.02
N THR A 116 -2.71 -9.77 -3.01
CA THR A 116 -1.37 -10.35 -2.90
C THR A 116 -1.47 -11.86 -2.67
N GLN A 117 -0.33 -12.56 -2.75
CA GLN A 117 -0.25 -13.99 -2.40
C GLN A 117 -0.64 -14.27 -0.94
N ARG A 118 -0.49 -13.29 -0.05
CA ARG A 118 -0.91 -13.38 1.36
C ARG A 118 -2.39 -13.08 1.57
N GLY A 119 -3.14 -12.80 0.50
CA GLY A 119 -4.57 -12.50 0.57
C GLY A 119 -4.89 -11.04 0.88
N VAL A 120 -3.92 -10.19 1.21
CA VAL A 120 -4.15 -8.74 1.42
C VAL A 120 -4.52 -8.07 0.11
N ARG A 121 -5.51 -7.17 0.10
CA ARG A 121 -5.91 -6.41 -1.09
C ARG A 121 -4.77 -5.50 -1.57
N LEU A 122 -4.63 -5.31 -2.89
CA LEU A 122 -3.47 -4.57 -3.43
C LEU A 122 -3.35 -3.15 -2.86
N CYS A 123 -4.45 -2.39 -2.81
CA CYS A 123 -4.44 -1.03 -2.25
C CYS A 123 -4.01 -1.00 -0.77
N CYS A 124 -4.43 -1.97 0.05
CA CYS A 124 -3.96 -2.11 1.43
C CYS A 124 -2.45 -2.42 1.50
N ALA A 125 -1.98 -3.34 0.65
CA ALA A 125 -0.55 -3.69 0.63
C ALA A 125 0.34 -2.53 0.14
N ILE A 126 -0.15 -1.70 -0.78
CA ILE A 126 0.53 -0.47 -1.23
C ILE A 126 0.54 0.57 -0.11
N THR A 127 -0.60 0.80 0.55
CA THR A 127 -0.70 1.78 1.64
C THR A 127 0.10 1.38 2.89
N ASP A 128 0.30 0.09 3.13
CA ASP A 128 1.24 -0.38 4.17
C ASP A 128 2.67 0.16 3.97
N HIS A 129 3.11 0.33 2.73
CA HIS A 129 4.41 0.95 2.44
C HIS A 129 4.42 2.47 2.65
N ILE A 130 3.27 3.13 2.46
CA ILE A 130 3.10 4.57 2.67
C ILE A 130 3.05 4.89 4.17
N HIS A 131 2.40 4.04 4.96
CA HIS A 131 2.34 4.14 6.42
C HIS A 131 3.64 3.73 7.11
N ALA A 132 4.60 3.14 6.39
CA ALA A 132 5.85 2.71 6.98
C ALA A 132 6.62 3.92 7.57
N PRO A 133 7.44 3.72 8.62
CA PRO A 133 8.18 4.82 9.25
C PRO A 133 9.26 5.49 8.37
N ALA A 134 9.67 4.82 7.28
CA ALA A 134 10.79 5.25 6.46
C ALA A 134 10.48 6.47 5.57
N PRO A 135 9.38 6.50 4.78
CA PRO A 135 9.12 7.63 3.91
C PRO A 135 8.67 8.89 4.66
N ASN A 136 9.44 9.98 4.61
CA ASN A 136 9.02 11.28 5.16
C ASN A 136 8.21 12.09 4.14
N LEU A 137 7.04 11.58 3.78
CA LEU A 137 6.19 12.13 2.72
C LEU A 137 5.75 13.57 2.96
N TYR A 138 5.64 13.99 4.23
CA TYR A 138 5.34 15.38 4.59
C TYR A 138 6.39 16.36 4.05
N GLN A 139 7.64 15.93 3.85
CA GLN A 139 8.70 16.78 3.29
C GLN A 139 8.68 16.85 1.76
N LEU A 140 7.88 16.01 1.10
CA LEU A 140 7.83 15.89 -0.37
C LEU A 140 6.79 16.81 -1.03
N GLY A 141 6.29 17.82 -0.31
CA GLY A 141 5.38 18.81 -0.87
C GLY A 141 3.92 18.34 -0.97
N HIS A 142 3.15 18.95 -1.85
CA HIS A 142 1.70 18.76 -1.93
C HIS A 142 1.32 17.31 -2.26
N GLU A 143 2.04 16.70 -3.19
CA GLU A 143 1.86 15.35 -3.69
C GLU A 143 2.07 14.33 -2.56
N GLY A 144 3.12 14.51 -1.73
CA GLY A 144 3.34 13.70 -0.55
C GLY A 144 2.21 13.79 0.49
N HIS A 145 1.62 14.98 0.68
CA HIS A 145 0.45 15.16 1.54
C HIS A 145 -0.81 14.53 0.96
N SER A 146 -0.99 14.60 -0.36
CA SER A 146 -2.10 13.92 -1.07
C SER A 146 -2.06 12.42 -0.80
N LEU A 147 -0.90 11.80 -1.02
CA LEU A 147 -0.68 10.37 -0.77
C LEU A 147 -1.00 9.95 0.67
N LEU A 148 -0.54 10.73 1.65
CA LEU A 148 -0.85 10.47 3.06
C LEU A 148 -2.35 10.58 3.36
N THR A 149 -3.04 11.50 2.69
CA THR A 149 -4.49 11.68 2.84
C THR A 149 -5.24 10.47 2.28
N THR A 150 -4.91 10.04 1.06
CA THR A 150 -5.51 8.84 0.44
C THR A 150 -5.18 7.58 1.25
N ALA A 151 -3.95 7.42 1.72
CA ALA A 151 -3.55 6.24 2.48
C ALA A 151 -4.28 6.12 3.82
N ARG A 152 -4.74 7.23 4.42
CA ARG A 152 -5.52 7.19 5.67
C ARG A 152 -6.86 6.47 5.53
N GLU A 153 -7.44 6.44 4.33
CA GLU A 153 -8.68 5.69 4.06
C GLU A 153 -8.46 4.17 4.11
N HIS A 154 -7.21 3.73 3.95
CA HIS A 154 -6.80 2.35 4.06
C HIS A 154 -6.20 2.10 5.45
N TRP A 155 -7.06 1.78 6.40
CA TRP A 155 -6.63 1.48 7.75
C TRP A 155 -6.19 0.02 7.92
N ARG A 156 -5.27 -0.17 8.87
CA ARG A 156 -4.77 -1.46 9.34
C ARG A 156 -4.64 -1.43 10.86
N VAL A 157 -5.00 -2.51 11.55
CA VAL A 157 -4.70 -2.68 12.98
C VAL A 157 -3.82 -3.90 13.17
N ASP A 158 -2.61 -3.68 13.70
CA ASP A 158 -1.73 -4.77 14.11
C ASP A 158 -2.09 -5.21 15.53
N ILE A 159 -2.41 -6.49 15.69
CA ILE A 159 -2.91 -7.06 16.95
C ILE A 159 -1.74 -7.36 17.88
N GLU A 160 -1.77 -6.74 19.05
CA GLU A 160 -0.78 -6.96 20.11
C GLU A 160 -1.36 -7.90 21.18
N GLU A 161 -2.61 -7.65 21.61
CA GLU A 161 -3.30 -8.41 22.65
C GLU A 161 -4.78 -8.60 22.31
N THR A 162 -5.36 -9.70 22.78
CA THR A 162 -6.79 -9.99 22.65
C THR A 162 -7.40 -10.44 23.97
N TRP A 163 -8.67 -10.08 24.19
CA TRP A 163 -9.44 -10.48 25.36
C TRP A 163 -10.84 -10.93 24.96
N VAL A 164 -11.20 -12.16 25.30
CA VAL A 164 -12.53 -12.71 25.01
C VAL A 164 -13.52 -12.25 26.08
N GLU A 165 -14.62 -11.65 25.66
CA GLU A 165 -15.73 -11.22 26.51
C GLU A 165 -17.03 -11.85 26.01
N SER A 166 -17.48 -12.92 26.68
CA SER A 166 -18.64 -13.72 26.27
C SER A 166 -18.46 -14.30 24.86
N THR A 167 -19.10 -13.70 23.84
CA THR A 167 -19.05 -14.15 22.43
C THR A 167 -18.25 -13.20 21.55
N ASP A 168 -17.73 -12.12 22.13
CA ASP A 168 -16.99 -11.08 21.42
C ASP A 168 -15.51 -11.15 21.80
N THR A 169 -14.66 -10.55 20.97
CA THR A 169 -13.24 -10.37 21.26
C THR A 169 -12.88 -8.90 21.24
N LEU A 170 -12.32 -8.40 22.34
CA LEU A 170 -11.59 -7.14 22.35
C LEU A 170 -10.18 -7.34 21.81
N VAL A 171 -9.74 -6.42 20.97
CA VAL A 171 -8.43 -6.39 20.33
C VAL A 171 -7.76 -5.09 20.71
N PHE A 172 -6.56 -5.19 21.27
CA PHE A 172 -5.68 -4.08 21.56
C PHE A 172 -4.49 -4.12 20.61
N GLY A 173 -4.12 -2.98 20.06
CA GLY A 173 -3.04 -2.91 19.10
C GLY A 173 -2.76 -1.51 18.60
N THR A 174 -1.99 -1.42 17.51
CA THR A 174 -1.65 -0.15 16.86
C THR A 174 -2.34 -0.02 15.52
N VAL A 175 -2.88 1.16 15.23
CA VAL A 175 -3.50 1.48 13.94
C VAL A 175 -2.56 2.27 13.04
N ALA A 176 -2.58 1.94 11.75
CA ALA A 176 -2.12 2.79 10.67
C ALA A 176 -3.34 3.24 9.85
N GLY A 177 -3.40 4.51 9.46
CA GLY A 177 -4.57 5.11 8.82
C GLY A 177 -5.67 5.54 9.81
N THR A 178 -6.88 5.78 9.30
CA THR A 178 -8.00 6.32 10.08
C THR A 178 -9.14 5.31 10.17
N LEU A 179 -9.44 4.87 11.39
CA LEU A 179 -10.65 4.09 11.67
C LEU A 179 -11.87 5.01 11.73
N THR A 180 -13.00 4.54 11.23
CA THR A 180 -14.29 5.22 11.38
C THR A 180 -14.89 4.93 12.75
N GLU A 181 -15.70 5.87 13.27
CA GLU A 181 -16.41 5.70 14.54
C GLU A 181 -17.58 4.70 14.45
N PHE A 182 -18.04 4.41 13.23
CA PHE A 182 -19.16 3.51 12.98
C PHE A 182 -18.71 2.05 12.88
N PRO A 183 -19.51 1.09 13.38
CA PRO A 183 -19.21 -0.33 13.20
C PRO A 183 -19.08 -0.70 11.72
N GLN A 184 -18.03 -1.45 11.39
CA GLN A 184 -17.67 -1.78 10.01
C GLN A 184 -17.16 -3.22 9.89
N ALA A 185 -17.24 -3.81 8.70
CA ALA A 185 -16.68 -5.13 8.45
C ALA A 185 -15.15 -5.06 8.30
N ALA A 186 -14.47 -6.12 8.74
CA ALA A 186 -13.03 -6.25 8.65
C ALA A 186 -12.62 -7.63 8.11
N GLU A 187 -11.36 -7.74 7.72
CA GLU A 187 -10.70 -9.02 7.44
C GLU A 187 -9.58 -9.21 8.46
N LEU A 188 -9.61 -10.32 9.19
CA LEU A 188 -8.53 -10.76 10.07
C LEU A 188 -7.57 -11.62 9.28
N HIS A 189 -6.35 -11.11 9.11
CA HIS A 189 -5.24 -11.79 8.43
C HIS A 189 -4.34 -12.43 9.47
N THR A 190 -4.16 -13.74 9.35
CA THR A 190 -3.25 -14.52 10.18
C THR A 190 -2.27 -15.26 9.28
N GLY A 191 -1.17 -15.77 9.84
CA GLY A 191 -0.27 -16.66 9.10
C GLY A 191 -0.93 -17.95 8.56
N ARG A 192 -2.17 -18.25 8.96
CA ARG A 192 -2.94 -19.42 8.53
C ARG A 192 -4.02 -19.12 7.48
N GLY A 193 -4.36 -17.85 7.27
CA GLY A 193 -5.41 -17.45 6.34
C GLY A 193 -6.15 -16.18 6.76
N VAL A 194 -7.22 -15.89 6.01
CA VAL A 194 -8.05 -14.70 6.17
C VAL A 194 -9.42 -15.11 6.71
N THR A 195 -9.87 -14.44 7.76
CA THR A 195 -11.20 -14.63 8.36
C THR A 195 -11.99 -13.34 8.23
N HIS A 196 -13.21 -13.42 7.71
CA HIS A 196 -14.10 -12.26 7.65
C HIS A 196 -14.70 -11.96 9.01
N VAL A 197 -14.66 -10.69 9.42
CA VAL A 197 -15.29 -10.17 10.63
C VAL A 197 -16.44 -9.28 10.19
N SER A 198 -17.67 -9.70 10.47
CA SER A 198 -18.86 -8.97 10.00
C SER A 198 -19.02 -7.60 10.66
N ILE A 199 -18.65 -7.48 11.94
CA ILE A 199 -18.80 -6.25 12.71
C ILE A 199 -17.56 -6.06 13.60
N MET A 200 -16.85 -4.97 13.36
CA MET A 200 -15.80 -4.41 14.19
C MET A 200 -16.23 -3.01 14.63
N ALA A 201 -16.22 -2.75 15.94
CA ALA A 201 -16.52 -1.44 16.52
C ALA A 201 -15.30 -0.88 17.24
N VAL A 202 -15.08 0.43 17.18
CA VAL A 202 -14.02 1.10 17.94
C VAL A 202 -14.52 1.37 19.35
N GLU A 203 -13.84 0.83 20.36
CA GLU A 203 -14.13 1.06 21.78
C GLU A 203 -13.31 2.21 22.34
N TYR A 204 -12.02 2.24 21.99
CA TYR A 204 -11.10 3.32 22.32
C TYR A 204 -10.33 3.71 21.06
N PRO A 205 -10.61 4.90 20.48
CA PRO A 205 -9.95 5.34 19.26
C PRO A 205 -8.48 5.70 19.50
N ALA A 206 -7.67 5.56 18.45
CA ALA A 206 -6.35 6.18 18.42
C ALA A 206 -6.46 7.71 18.34
N THR A 207 -5.39 8.40 18.73
CA THR A 207 -5.31 9.86 18.68
C THR A 207 -4.08 10.30 17.89
N ASP A 208 -3.99 11.58 17.56
CA ASP A 208 -2.81 12.14 16.89
C ASP A 208 -1.52 11.97 17.70
N GLU A 209 -1.63 11.78 19.03
CA GLU A 209 -0.50 11.59 19.93
C GLU A 209 -0.09 10.11 20.06
N HIS A 210 -1.00 9.17 19.79
CA HIS A 210 -0.77 7.76 20.04
C HIS A 210 -1.56 6.84 19.08
N ALA A 211 -0.85 5.87 18.49
CA ALA A 211 -1.44 4.93 17.53
C ALA A 211 -2.21 3.77 18.19
N GLN A 212 -2.23 3.67 19.52
CA GLN A 212 -2.93 2.60 20.24
C GLN A 212 -4.44 2.72 20.06
N VAL A 213 -5.08 1.58 19.81
CA VAL A 213 -6.52 1.44 19.63
C VAL A 213 -7.04 0.21 20.38
N CYS A 214 -8.29 0.26 20.80
CA CYS A 214 -9.06 -0.91 21.20
C CYS A 214 -10.29 -1.04 20.29
N VAL A 215 -10.44 -2.21 19.67
CA VAL A 215 -11.61 -2.54 18.85
C VAL A 215 -12.30 -3.80 19.37
N ARG A 216 -13.62 -3.87 19.21
CA ARG A 216 -14.43 -5.05 19.51
C ARG A 216 -14.81 -5.77 18.23
N LEU A 217 -14.51 -7.06 18.16
CA LEU A 217 -14.98 -7.98 17.12
C LEU A 217 -16.23 -8.68 17.64
N VAL A 218 -17.39 -8.34 17.10
CA VAL A 218 -18.68 -8.82 17.60
C VAL A 218 -18.97 -10.22 17.06
N GLY A 219 -19.35 -11.13 17.94
CA GLY A 219 -19.72 -12.51 17.58
C GLY A 219 -18.56 -13.35 17.06
N LEU A 220 -17.32 -12.93 17.32
CA LEU A 220 -16.11 -13.67 16.98
C LEU A 220 -15.31 -13.95 18.23
N GLU A 221 -15.20 -15.23 18.59
CA GLU A 221 -14.33 -15.72 19.65
C GLU A 221 -12.98 -16.12 19.04
N LEU A 222 -11.94 -15.32 19.28
CA LEU A 222 -10.58 -15.65 18.87
C LEU A 222 -9.89 -16.47 19.96
N ALA A 223 -10.00 -17.79 19.88
CA ALA A 223 -9.35 -18.71 20.81
C ALA A 223 -7.83 -18.80 20.52
N GLY A 224 -7.00 -18.13 21.33
CA GLY A 224 -5.54 -18.21 21.32
C GLY A 224 -4.84 -16.86 21.12
N LEU A 225 -3.51 -16.84 21.28
CA LEU A 225 -2.67 -15.66 21.03
C LEU A 225 -2.63 -15.38 19.53
N HIS A 226 -3.34 -14.33 19.10
CA HIS A 226 -3.27 -13.78 17.75
C HIS A 226 -2.31 -12.58 17.67
N THR A 227 -1.36 -12.47 18.60
CA THR A 227 -0.28 -11.48 18.55
C THR A 227 0.46 -11.63 17.22
N GLY A 228 0.54 -10.53 16.47
CA GLY A 228 1.11 -10.49 15.11
C GLY A 228 0.14 -10.85 13.98
N ALA A 229 -1.15 -11.03 14.26
CA ALA A 229 -2.21 -10.95 13.27
C ALA A 229 -2.56 -9.49 12.96
N THR A 230 -3.24 -9.28 11.84
CA THR A 230 -3.54 -7.94 11.34
C THR A 230 -4.98 -7.85 10.87
N LEU A 231 -5.69 -6.79 11.25
CA LEU A 231 -7.00 -6.45 10.70
C LEU A 231 -6.85 -5.43 9.57
N TYR A 232 -7.58 -5.64 8.48
CA TYR A 232 -7.75 -4.67 7.41
C TYR A 232 -9.24 -4.39 7.20
N SER A 233 -9.56 -3.24 6.62
CA SER A 233 -10.92 -2.95 6.14
C SER A 233 -11.38 -3.99 5.12
N ALA A 234 -12.58 -4.54 5.31
CA ALA A 234 -13.18 -5.44 4.34
C ALA A 234 -13.59 -4.71 3.04
N PHE A 235 -13.80 -3.39 3.10
CA PHE A 235 -14.32 -2.57 2.00
C PHE A 235 -13.25 -2.05 1.03
N CYS A 236 -11.96 -2.23 1.36
CA CYS A 236 -10.88 -1.76 0.50
C CYS A 236 -10.97 -2.36 -0.91
N GLY A 237 -10.77 -1.55 -1.95
CA GLY A 237 -10.75 -2.02 -3.34
C GLY A 237 -12.10 -2.58 -3.86
N GLU A 238 -13.20 -2.46 -3.11
CA GLU A 238 -14.55 -2.74 -3.60
C GLU A 238 -15.10 -1.58 -4.44
N TYR A 239 -14.54 -0.39 -4.23
CA TYR A 239 -14.76 0.80 -5.01
C TYR A 239 -13.39 1.33 -5.42
N GLY A 240 -13.11 1.41 -6.72
CA GLY A 240 -12.04 2.33 -7.16
C GLY A 240 -12.46 3.72 -6.67
N THR A 241 -11.54 4.46 -6.06
CA THR A 241 -11.73 5.80 -5.49
C THR A 241 -12.10 6.81 -6.58
N GLN A 242 -13.30 6.69 -7.12
CA GLN A 242 -14.05 7.84 -7.57
C GLN A 242 -14.98 8.19 -6.41
N PRO A 243 -14.91 9.41 -5.86
CA PRO A 243 -16.01 9.92 -5.07
C PRO A 243 -17.24 9.84 -5.98
N SER A 244 -18.24 9.06 -5.57
CA SER A 244 -19.56 9.23 -6.12
C SER A 244 -19.96 10.67 -5.82
N ASP A 245 -20.10 11.48 -6.87
CA ASP A 245 -20.83 12.74 -6.80
C ASP A 245 -22.18 12.48 -6.12
N LEU A 246 -22.29 12.91 -4.87
CA LEU A 246 -23.52 13.15 -4.12
C LEU A 246 -23.38 14.46 -3.36
#